data_AF-A0A847CS13-F1
#
_entry.id   AF-A0A847CS13-F1
#
_cell.length_a   1.000
_cell.length_b   1.000
_cell.length_c   1.000
_cell.angle_alpha   90.00
_cell.angle_beta   90.00
_cell.angle_gamma   90.00
#
_symmetry.space_group_name_H-M   'P 1'
#
loop_
_entity.id
_entity.type
_entity.pdbx_description
1 polymer ?
#
loop_
_entity_poly.entity_id
_entity_poly.type
_entity_poly.pdbx_seq_one_letter_code
_entity_poly.pdbx_strand_id
1 'polypeptide(L)' 'MPKVKRVTQFDHDVIIVGSGFGGSVSALRLTEKGYKVAVLEAGRRFADSEFA' A
#
# COMPACT_ATOMS: atom_id res chain seq x y z
N MET A 1 -10.21 -0.59 37.84
CA MET A 1 -10.05 -1.58 36.77
C MET A 1 -9.10 -1.02 35.71
N PRO A 2 -7.92 -1.59 35.47
CA PRO A 2 -7.05 -1.09 34.42
C PRO A 2 -7.63 -1.47 33.05
N LYS A 3 -7.84 -0.49 32.16
CA LYS A 3 -8.26 -0.74 30.77
C LYS A 3 -7.11 -1.39 30.03
N VAL A 4 -7.27 -2.65 29.58
CA VAL A 4 -6.31 -3.33 28.72
C VAL A 4 -6.14 -2.53 27.43
N LYS A 5 -4.92 -2.06 27.13
CA LYS A 5 -4.60 -1.47 25.83
C LYS A 5 -4.69 -2.57 24.78
N ARG A 6 -5.69 -2.53 23.89
CA ARG A 6 -5.64 -3.31 22.65
C ARG A 6 -4.49 -2.76 21.81
N VAL A 7 -3.43 -3.54 21.68
CA VAL A 7 -2.41 -3.31 20.66
C VAL A 7 -2.98 -3.91 19.39
N THR A 8 -3.58 -3.08 18.53
CA THR A 8 -3.93 -3.50 17.17
C THR A 8 -2.65 -3.50 16.36
N GLN A 9 -2.11 -4.68 16.10
CA GLN A 9 -1.01 -4.84 15.15
C GLN A 9 -1.61 -4.86 13.75
N PHE A 10 -1.16 -3.94 12.89
CA PHE A 10 -1.56 -3.90 11.49
C PHE A 10 -0.54 -4.65 10.64
N ASP A 11 -1.00 -5.30 9.57
CA ASP A 11 -0.11 -6.00 8.64
C ASP A 11 0.74 -5.05 7.80
N HIS A 12 0.31 -3.81 7.60
CA HIS A 12 0.98 -2.80 6.78
C HIS A 12 1.06 -1.48 7.54
N ASP A 13 2.11 -0.71 7.29
CA ASP A 13 2.30 0.61 7.89
C ASP A 13 1.54 1.69 7.10
N VAL A 14 1.42 1.50 5.78
CA VAL A 14 0.74 2.44 4.86
C VAL A 14 -0.12 1.68 3.86
N ILE A 15 -1.33 2.17 3.62
CA ILE A 15 -2.19 1.75 2.51
C ILE A 15 -2.36 2.94 1.55
N ILE A 16 -2.06 2.71 0.27
CA ILE A 16 -2.29 3.66 -0.81
C ILE A 16 -3.47 3.15 -1.64
N VAL A 17 -4.43 4.02 -1.92
CA VAL A 17 -5.59 3.71 -2.77
C VAL A 17 -5.40 4.42 -4.11
N GLY A 18 -5.31 3.64 -5.18
CA GLY A 18 -5.00 4.07 -6.53
C GLY A 18 -3.53 3.83 -6.92
N SER A 19 -3.29 3.13 -8.03
CA SER A 19 -1.95 2.89 -8.60
C SER A 19 -1.59 3.84 -9.74
N GLY A 20 -2.28 4.98 -9.84
CA GLY A 20 -1.93 6.05 -10.76
C GLY A 20 -0.55 6.66 -10.44
N PHE A 21 -0.18 7.73 -11.14
CA PHE A 21 1.15 8.35 -11.01
C PHE A 21 1.52 8.68 -9.57
N GLY A 22 0.66 9.43 -8.86
CA GLY A 22 0.92 9.83 -7.47
C GLY A 22 1.06 8.63 -6.53
N GLY A 23 0.14 7.65 -6.63
CA GLY A 23 0.14 6.46 -5.79
C GLY A 23 1.39 5.59 -6.00
N SER A 24 1.78 5.37 -7.25
CA SER A 24 2.95 4.57 -7.59
C SER A 24 4.27 5.23 -7.15
N VAL A 25 4.40 6.55 -7.33
CA VAL A 25 5.58 7.29 -6.86
C VAL A 25 5.65 7.30 -5.33
N SER A 26 4.53 7.54 -4.65
CA SER A 26 4.46 7.46 -3.19
C SER A 26 4.81 6.06 -2.68
N ALA A 27 4.29 5.01 -3.32
CA ALA A 27 4.60 3.62 -2.96
C ALA A 27 6.11 3.37 -3.03
N LEU A 28 6.76 3.73 -4.15
CA LEU A 28 8.21 3.59 -4.32
C LEU A 28 8.99 4.32 -3.22
N ARG A 29 8.67 5.60 -2.96
CA ARG A 29 9.41 6.38 -1.97
C ARG A 29 9.22 5.91 -0.54
N LEU A 30 8.05 5.36 -0.21
CA LEU A 30 7.78 4.81 1.12
C LEU A 30 8.43 3.45 1.33
N THR A 31 8.43 2.57 0.32
CA THR A 31 9.14 1.29 0.39
C THR A 31 10.66 1.49 0.46
N GLU A 32 11.23 2.44 -0.29
CA GLU A 32 12.65 2.84 -0.16
C GLU A 32 13.02 3.30 1.26
N LYS A 33 12.06 3.86 2.01
CA LYS A 33 12.21 4.26 3.40
C LYS A 33 11.98 3.13 4.41
N GLY A 34 11.65 1.92 3.95
CA GLY A 34 11.47 0.74 4.78
C GLY A 34 10.05 0.55 5.33
N TYR A 35 9.05 1.28 4.84
CA TYR A 35 7.65 1.05 5.23
C TYR A 35 7.09 -0.18 4.51
N LYS A 36 6.28 -0.98 5.21
CA LYS A 36 5.48 -2.04 4.61
C LYS A 36 4.21 -1.44 4.00
N VAL A 37 4.21 -1.27 2.67
CA VAL A 37 3.16 -0.57 1.92
C VAL A 37 2.26 -1.55 1.18
N ALA A 38 0.93 -1.37 1.29
CA ALA A 38 -0.05 -1.99 0.40
C ALA A 38 -0.61 -0.95 -0.58
N VAL A 39 -0.76 -1.33 -1.86
CA VAL A 39 -1.43 -0.53 -2.88
C VAL A 39 -2.71 -1.26 -3.29
N LEU A 40 -3.84 -0.56 -3.27
CA LEU A 40 -5.14 -1.08 -3.69
C LEU A 40 -5.59 -0.33 -4.95
N GLU A 41 -5.94 -1.04 -6.01
CA GLU A 41 -6.39 -0.48 -7.27
C GLU A 41 -7.72 -1.10 -7.68
N ALA A 42 -8.64 -0.29 -8.21
CA ALA A 42 -9.96 -0.74 -8.65
C ALA A 42 -9.93 -1.32 -10.07
N GLY A 43 -9.00 -0.85 -10.90
CA GLY A 43 -8.77 -1.37 -12.24
C GLY A 43 -8.22 -2.80 -12.25
N ARG A 44 -8.33 -3.46 -13.42
CA ARG A 44 -7.70 -4.76 -13.64
C ARG A 44 -6.19 -4.61 -13.66
N ARG A 45 -5.46 -5.66 -13.26
CA ARG A 45 -4.03 -5.76 -13.51
C ARG A 45 -3.83 -6.06 -14.99
N PHE A 46 -2.98 -5.28 -15.65
CA PHE A 46 -2.58 -5.52 -17.03
C PHE A 46 -1.20 -6.16 -17.03
N ALA A 47 -1.02 -7.26 -17.77
CA ALA A 47 0.28 -7.87 -18.01
C ALA A 47 1.00 -7.18 -19.17
N ASP A 48 2.32 -7.28 -19.21
CA ASP A 48 3.14 -6.67 -20.27
C ASP A 48 2.68 -7.08 -21.67
N SER A 49 2.23 -8.32 -21.86
CA SER A 49 1.71 -8.84 -23.14
C SER A 49 0.35 -8.26 -23.57
N GLU A 50 -0.32 -7.52 -22.70
CA GLU A 50 -1.57 -6.82 -23.03
C GLU A 50 -1.31 -5.39 -23.56
N PHE A 51 -0.07 -4.94 -23.56
CA PHE A 51 0.35 -3.66 -24.13
C PHE A 51 1.00 -3.89 -25.51
N ALA A 52 0.61 -3.05 -26.48
CA ALA A 52 1.02 -3.12 -27.89
C ALA A 52 2.31 -2.35 -28.17
#